data_AF-G4ZB90-F1
#
_entry.id   AF-G4ZB90-F1
#
_cell.length_a   1.000
_cell.length_b   1.000
_cell.length_c   1.000
_cell.angle_alpha   90.00
_cell.angle_beta   90.00
_cell.angle_gamma   90.00
#
_symmetry.space_group_name_H-M   'P 1'
#
loop_
_entity.id
_entity.type
_entity.pdbx_description
1 polymer ?
#
loop_
_entity_poly.entity_id
_entity_poly.type
_entity_poly.pdbx_seq_one_letter_code
_entity_poly.pdbx_strand_id
1 'polypeptide(L)'
;MELTLEAVATDTFRRDFFLRCFPEREAQALELRFAFLHRVRQYKRLVGRRDLLPRAAKDIAASYLQQVESTNQLLLPPAAEPLRARVLAAVAAGHCPLGLFNGVETLVRELMTRDAFPQFLRSREYSELCDALRSRRELPLAEVLVDARRTQFLMRFLTDQFPGEEGNLRFWVHVQTRFLPLIQTTLFSVALFEEVQRHVRHVFNRFLVGEGEAAEGSAATRVSETVRRATLQQIMKLQSEPFSPPRYANLFRAAQDCVWEWLQTDVYQKFRMSSLYVVLVVETEDLETDQQLRRLSEHVQATVKKSATMRHERQSETIPKLARRKSEAQLKANAVLPALVKMPIKRPMSCFALEMSGKLQRKLIQRTW
;
A
#
# COMPACT_ATOMS: atom_id res chain seq x y z
N MET A 1 -0.11 -3.15 -0.52
CA MET A 1 -0.02 -3.20 -2.00
C MET A 1 1.14 -4.12 -2.39
N GLU A 2 0.90 -5.26 -3.06
CA GLU A 2 2.01 -6.12 -3.54
C GLU A 2 2.53 -5.59 -4.87
N LEU A 3 3.84 -5.38 -4.96
CA LEU A 3 4.51 -4.91 -6.17
C LEU A 3 4.51 -6.11 -7.14
N THR A 4 3.53 -6.18 -8.03
CA THR A 4 3.41 -7.29 -8.99
C THR A 4 4.09 -6.94 -10.30
N LEU A 5 4.57 -7.95 -11.04
CA LEU A 5 5.08 -7.76 -12.39
C LEU A 5 4.06 -7.12 -13.33
N GLU A 6 2.76 -7.31 -13.07
CA GLU A 6 1.72 -6.63 -13.81
C GLU A 6 1.76 -5.12 -13.61
N ALA A 7 1.94 -4.68 -12.36
CA ALA A 7 2.05 -3.28 -12.01
C ALA A 7 3.30 -2.62 -12.61
N VAL A 8 4.41 -3.36 -12.70
CA VAL A 8 5.63 -2.94 -13.42
C VAL A 8 5.37 -2.87 -14.93
N ALA A 9 4.66 -3.85 -15.49
CA ALA A 9 4.38 -3.90 -16.92
C ALA A 9 3.47 -2.77 -17.41
N THR A 10 2.57 -2.24 -16.57
CA THR A 10 1.60 -1.20 -16.96
C THR A 10 2.11 0.22 -16.78
N ASP A 11 3.08 0.44 -15.90
CA ASP A 11 3.57 1.76 -15.53
C ASP A 11 4.98 1.98 -16.07
N THR A 12 5.15 2.96 -16.96
CA THR A 12 6.42 3.24 -17.63
C THR A 12 7.51 3.62 -16.64
N PHE A 13 7.18 4.34 -15.57
CA PHE A 13 8.15 4.74 -14.57
C PHE A 13 8.61 3.55 -13.73
N ARG A 14 7.68 2.71 -13.28
CA ARG A 14 8.01 1.48 -12.53
C ARG A 14 8.84 0.53 -13.37
N ARG A 15 8.51 0.42 -14.67
CA ARG A 15 9.30 -0.36 -15.63
C ARG A 15 10.71 0.19 -15.77
N ASP A 16 10.87 1.49 -16.01
CA ASP A 16 12.19 2.12 -16.15
C ASP A 16 13.04 1.93 -14.90
N PHE A 17 12.45 2.10 -13.72
CA PHE A 17 13.14 1.87 -12.45
C PHE A 17 13.54 0.40 -12.28
N PHE A 18 12.62 -0.54 -12.56
CA PHE A 18 12.89 -1.98 -12.51
C PHE A 18 14.07 -2.35 -13.42
N LEU A 19 14.11 -1.86 -14.66
CA LEU A 19 15.15 -2.18 -15.63
C LEU A 19 16.52 -1.62 -15.27
N ARG A 20 16.58 -0.45 -14.61
CA ARG A 20 17.86 0.15 -14.14
C ARG A 20 18.58 -0.72 -13.11
N CYS A 21 17.88 -1.63 -12.45
CA CYS A 21 18.45 -2.54 -11.46
C CYS A 21 19.20 -3.73 -12.11
N PHE A 22 19.22 -3.81 -13.44
CA PHE A 22 19.85 -4.89 -14.19
C PHE A 22 20.93 -4.34 -15.13
N PRO A 23 21.98 -5.12 -15.44
CA PRO A 23 22.94 -4.79 -16.50
C PRO A 23 22.22 -4.53 -17.83
N GLU A 24 22.79 -3.67 -18.68
CA GLU A 24 22.17 -3.24 -19.95
C GLU A 24 21.66 -4.41 -20.81
N ARG A 25 22.45 -5.50 -20.86
CA ARG A 25 22.07 -6.73 -21.55
C ARG A 25 20.80 -7.33 -20.94
N GLU A 26 20.77 -7.60 -19.64
CA GLU A 26 19.59 -8.19 -18.99
C GLU A 26 18.36 -7.28 -19.06
N ALA A 27 18.57 -5.96 -18.95
CA ALA A 27 17.51 -4.97 -19.11
C ALA A 27 16.87 -5.05 -20.52
N GLN A 28 17.66 -5.21 -21.59
CA GLN A 28 17.14 -5.42 -22.94
C GLN A 28 16.30 -6.71 -23.05
N ALA A 29 16.76 -7.82 -22.44
CA ALA A 29 15.99 -9.07 -22.39
C ALA A 29 14.63 -8.89 -21.70
N LEU A 30 14.63 -8.18 -20.56
CA LEU A 30 13.44 -7.91 -19.77
C LEU A 30 12.48 -6.99 -20.52
N GLU A 31 12.99 -5.99 -21.24
CA GLU A 31 12.16 -5.13 -22.08
C GLU A 31 11.48 -5.91 -23.22
N LEU A 32 12.21 -6.83 -23.86
CA LEU A 32 11.62 -7.73 -24.85
C LEU A 32 10.52 -8.61 -24.25
N ARG A 33 10.72 -9.12 -23.03
CA ARG A 33 9.68 -9.89 -22.30
C ARG A 33 8.46 -9.03 -22.01
N PHE A 34 8.64 -7.80 -21.51
CA PHE A 34 7.53 -6.89 -21.25
C PHE A 34 6.79 -6.48 -22.55
N ALA A 35 7.51 -6.25 -23.64
CA ALA A 35 6.94 -5.96 -24.95
C ALA A 35 6.13 -7.16 -25.47
N PHE A 36 6.65 -8.38 -25.35
CA PHE A 36 5.92 -9.60 -25.68
C PHE A 36 4.62 -9.74 -24.88
N LEU A 37 4.68 -9.61 -23.54
CA LEU A 37 3.49 -9.67 -22.68
C LEU A 37 2.44 -8.62 -23.08
N HIS A 38 2.88 -7.41 -23.44
CA HIS A 38 1.99 -6.36 -23.92
C HIS A 38 1.31 -6.75 -25.25
N ARG A 39 2.07 -7.32 -26.20
CA ARG A 39 1.52 -7.74 -27.50
C ARG A 39 0.57 -8.93 -27.38
N VAL A 40 0.83 -9.90 -26.52
CA VAL A 40 -0.10 -11.00 -26.25
C VAL A 40 -1.40 -10.48 -25.62
N ARG A 41 -1.32 -9.50 -24.69
CA ARG A 41 -2.52 -8.83 -24.16
C ARG A 41 -3.33 -8.10 -25.23
N GLN A 42 -2.67 -7.44 -26.18
CA GLN A 42 -3.35 -6.84 -27.34
C GLN A 42 -4.02 -7.90 -28.21
N TYR A 43 -3.32 -9.00 -28.50
CA TYR A 43 -3.84 -10.12 -29.28
C TYR A 43 -5.08 -10.77 -28.64
N LYS A 44 -5.08 -10.96 -27.31
CA LYS A 44 -6.25 -11.42 -26.54
C LYS A 44 -7.48 -10.53 -26.71
N ARG A 45 -7.29 -9.21 -26.89
CA ARG A 45 -8.40 -8.26 -27.12
C ARG A 45 -8.94 -8.30 -28.56
N LEU A 46 -8.23 -8.93 -29.48
CA LEU A 46 -8.67 -9.11 -30.87
C LEU A 46 -9.56 -10.35 -31.06
N VAL A 47 -9.80 -11.12 -30.01
CA VAL A 47 -10.72 -12.28 -30.04
C VAL A 47 -12.10 -11.81 -30.51
N GLY A 48 -12.58 -12.38 -31.61
CA GLY A 48 -13.81 -11.95 -32.31
C GLY A 48 -13.57 -11.17 -33.61
N ARG A 49 -12.36 -10.66 -33.86
CA ARG A 49 -11.98 -9.97 -35.11
C ARG A 49 -11.16 -10.87 -36.02
N ARG A 50 -11.85 -11.71 -36.81
CA ARG A 50 -11.25 -12.78 -37.63
C ARG A 50 -10.19 -12.30 -38.62
N ASP A 51 -10.30 -11.08 -39.13
CA ASP A 51 -9.36 -10.56 -40.15
C ASP A 51 -8.03 -10.08 -39.55
N LEU A 52 -8.04 -9.67 -38.28
CA LEU A 52 -6.86 -9.09 -37.60
C LEU A 52 -6.04 -10.13 -36.83
N LEU A 53 -6.67 -11.24 -36.42
CA LEU A 53 -6.00 -12.28 -35.62
C LEU A 53 -4.84 -12.96 -36.35
N PRO A 54 -4.98 -13.45 -37.60
CA PRO A 54 -3.86 -14.10 -38.29
C PRO A 54 -2.67 -13.16 -38.52
N ARG A 55 -2.94 -11.89 -38.84
CA ARG A 55 -1.91 -10.87 -39.03
C ARG A 55 -1.17 -10.58 -37.73
N ALA A 56 -1.90 -10.33 -36.64
CA ALA A 56 -1.30 -10.10 -35.33
C ALA A 56 -0.52 -11.32 -34.83
N ALA A 57 -1.00 -12.54 -35.08
CA ALA A 57 -0.29 -13.77 -34.73
C ALA A 57 1.03 -13.93 -35.50
N LYS A 58 1.03 -13.63 -36.81
CA LYS A 58 2.25 -13.59 -37.64
C LYS A 58 3.24 -12.54 -37.16
N ASP A 59 2.77 -11.33 -36.87
CA ASP A 59 3.62 -10.23 -36.40
C ASP A 59 4.29 -10.57 -35.05
N ILE A 60 3.55 -11.16 -34.11
CA ILE A 60 4.09 -11.59 -32.81
C ILE A 60 5.10 -12.73 -32.99
N ALA A 61 4.76 -13.74 -33.80
CA ALA A 61 5.67 -14.86 -34.05
C ALA A 61 6.98 -14.40 -34.72
N ALA A 62 6.90 -13.54 -35.74
CA ALA A 62 8.07 -13.00 -36.42
C ALA A 62 8.96 -12.17 -35.47
N SER A 63 8.36 -11.25 -34.71
CA SER A 63 9.09 -10.27 -33.91
C SER A 63 9.69 -10.84 -32.62
N TYR A 64 9.11 -11.90 -32.05
CA TYR A 64 9.49 -12.39 -30.71
C TYR A 64 9.87 -13.88 -30.67
N LEU A 65 9.47 -14.67 -31.67
CA LEU A 65 9.68 -16.13 -31.67
C LEU A 65 10.54 -16.64 -32.83
N GLN A 66 10.65 -15.92 -33.96
CA GLN A 66 11.46 -16.34 -35.12
C GLN A 66 12.88 -15.76 -35.10
N GLN A 67 13.06 -14.48 -34.76
CA GLN A 67 14.38 -13.85 -34.73
C GLN A 67 14.88 -13.72 -33.29
N VAL A 68 15.73 -14.66 -32.86
CA VAL A 68 16.45 -14.60 -31.57
C VAL A 68 17.97 -14.75 -31.80
N GLU A 69 18.47 -14.26 -32.95
CA GLU A 69 19.90 -14.36 -33.30
C GLU A 69 20.69 -13.06 -33.08
N SER A 70 20.04 -11.89 -33.05
CA SER A 70 20.73 -10.60 -32.82
C SER A 70 20.86 -10.24 -31.33
N THR A 71 20.09 -10.89 -30.46
CA THR A 71 20.19 -10.81 -29.00
C THR A 71 20.15 -12.22 -28.44
N ASN A 72 21.28 -12.74 -27.96
CA ASN A 72 21.46 -14.03 -27.26
C ASN A 72 20.66 -14.12 -25.93
N GLN A 73 19.39 -13.75 -25.94
CA GLN A 73 18.56 -13.58 -24.77
C GLN A 73 17.20 -14.17 -25.07
N LEU A 74 17.13 -15.48 -24.87
CA LEU A 74 15.93 -16.22 -25.13
C LEU A 74 14.79 -15.65 -24.26
N LEU A 75 13.76 -15.14 -24.93
CA LEU A 75 12.45 -14.82 -24.36
C LEU A 75 11.94 -15.98 -23.49
N LEU A 76 12.29 -17.21 -23.87
CA LEU A 76 11.85 -18.46 -23.29
C LEU A 76 13.06 -19.36 -22.95
N PRO A 77 13.05 -20.14 -21.87
CA PRO A 77 14.12 -21.09 -21.58
C PRO A 77 14.18 -22.18 -22.66
N PRO A 78 15.32 -22.87 -22.83
CA PRO A 78 15.44 -23.98 -23.78
C PRO A 78 14.36 -25.07 -23.61
N ALA A 79 13.88 -25.29 -22.38
CA ALA A 79 12.81 -26.23 -22.08
C ALA A 79 11.45 -25.87 -22.75
N ALA A 80 11.27 -24.62 -23.19
CA ALA A 80 10.05 -24.14 -23.84
C ALA A 80 10.12 -24.19 -25.38
N GLU A 81 11.21 -24.70 -25.97
CA GLU A 81 11.35 -24.90 -27.42
C GLU A 81 10.21 -25.73 -28.06
N PRO A 82 9.69 -26.81 -27.43
CA PRO A 82 8.56 -27.53 -28.00
C PRO A 82 7.29 -26.67 -28.12
N LEU A 83 7.06 -25.77 -27.15
CA LEU A 83 5.92 -24.85 -27.19
C LEU A 83 6.12 -23.78 -28.26
N ARG A 84 7.33 -23.22 -28.35
CA ARG A 84 7.72 -22.27 -29.41
C ARG A 84 7.50 -22.88 -30.80
N ALA A 85 8.01 -24.08 -31.05
CA ALA A 85 7.85 -24.78 -32.33
C ALA A 85 6.38 -24.98 -32.71
N ARG A 86 5.53 -25.37 -31.74
CA ARG A 86 4.08 -25.51 -31.94
C ARG A 86 3.39 -24.20 -32.30
N VAL A 87 3.78 -23.09 -31.66
CA VAL A 87 3.26 -21.75 -32.00
C VAL A 87 3.65 -21.39 -33.43
N LEU A 88 4.93 -21.56 -33.80
CA LEU A 88 5.42 -21.25 -35.13
C LEU A 88 4.73 -22.08 -36.22
N ALA A 89 4.55 -23.39 -35.98
CA ALA A 89 3.83 -24.28 -36.90
C ALA A 89 2.36 -23.87 -37.08
N ALA A 90 1.67 -23.55 -35.99
CA ALA A 90 0.28 -23.12 -36.04
C ALA A 90 0.12 -21.77 -36.78
N VAL A 91 1.03 -20.82 -36.57
CA VAL A 91 1.03 -19.53 -37.27
C VAL A 91 1.37 -19.70 -38.76
N ALA A 92 2.31 -20.58 -39.10
CA ALA A 92 2.64 -20.91 -40.49
C ALA A 92 1.45 -21.54 -41.23
N ALA A 93 0.67 -22.39 -40.55
CA ALA A 93 -0.58 -22.97 -41.05
C ALA A 93 -1.76 -21.97 -41.11
N GLY A 94 -1.54 -20.70 -40.75
CA GLY A 94 -2.59 -19.67 -40.77
C GLY A 94 -3.60 -19.76 -39.63
N HIS A 95 -3.34 -20.58 -38.61
CA HIS A 95 -4.18 -20.67 -37.43
C HIS A 95 -3.93 -19.50 -36.47
N CYS A 96 -4.86 -19.31 -35.53
CA CYS A 96 -4.82 -18.29 -34.48
C CYS A 96 -4.60 -18.95 -33.11
N PRO A 97 -3.35 -19.29 -32.72
CA PRO A 97 -3.09 -20.19 -31.59
C PRO A 97 -3.13 -19.48 -30.23
N LEU A 98 -4.29 -18.91 -29.86
CA LEU A 98 -4.45 -18.15 -28.61
C LEU A 98 -4.07 -18.98 -27.37
N GLY A 99 -4.49 -20.24 -27.31
CA GLY A 99 -4.14 -21.13 -26.20
C GLY A 99 -2.64 -21.36 -26.07
N LEU A 100 -1.90 -21.43 -27.19
CA LEU A 100 -0.44 -21.59 -27.16
C LEU A 100 0.24 -20.28 -26.75
N PHE A 101 -0.22 -19.12 -27.25
CA PHE A 101 0.28 -17.82 -26.79
C PHE A 101 0.04 -17.59 -25.30
N ASN A 102 -1.09 -18.06 -24.75
CA ASN A 102 -1.34 -18.04 -23.31
C ASN A 102 -0.31 -18.86 -22.54
N GLY A 103 0.03 -20.07 -23.03
CA GLY A 103 1.07 -20.90 -22.42
C GLY A 103 2.43 -20.21 -22.43
N VAL A 104 2.79 -19.55 -23.53
CA VAL A 104 4.04 -18.77 -23.63
C VAL A 104 4.02 -17.56 -22.68
N GLU A 105 2.89 -16.85 -22.59
CA GLU A 105 2.73 -15.74 -21.64
C GLU A 105 2.92 -16.18 -20.19
N THR A 106 2.31 -17.31 -19.81
CA THR A 106 2.46 -17.88 -18.46
C THR A 106 3.92 -18.18 -18.15
N LEU A 107 4.63 -18.85 -19.06
CA LEU A 107 6.05 -19.16 -18.88
C LEU A 107 6.90 -17.89 -18.72
N VAL A 108 6.69 -16.87 -19.57
CA VAL A 108 7.42 -15.60 -19.47
C VAL A 108 7.16 -14.92 -18.13
N ARG A 109 5.91 -14.90 -17.66
CA ARG A 109 5.54 -14.34 -16.36
C ARG A 109 6.22 -15.10 -15.21
N GLU A 110 6.18 -16.42 -15.24
CA GLU A 110 6.80 -17.27 -14.21
C GLU A 110 8.30 -17.06 -14.12
N LEU A 111 9.01 -17.00 -15.26
CA LEU A 111 10.44 -16.72 -15.30
C LEU A 111 10.77 -15.36 -14.72
N MET A 112 10.02 -14.32 -15.10
CA MET A 112 10.22 -12.99 -14.55
C MET A 112 9.91 -12.95 -13.05
N THR A 113 8.95 -13.75 -12.57
CA THR A 113 8.53 -13.79 -11.15
C THR A 113 9.55 -14.53 -10.30
N ARG A 114 10.14 -15.61 -10.84
CA ARG A 114 11.08 -16.47 -10.12
C ARG A 114 12.50 -15.92 -10.15
N ASP A 115 12.92 -15.34 -11.28
CA ASP A 115 14.32 -15.03 -11.51
C ASP A 115 14.56 -13.51 -11.41
N ALA A 116 13.90 -12.71 -12.25
CA ALA A 116 14.15 -11.27 -12.32
C ALA A 116 13.61 -10.52 -11.10
N PHE A 117 12.40 -10.85 -10.64
CA PHE A 117 11.78 -10.10 -9.54
C PHE A 117 12.54 -10.22 -8.22
N PRO A 118 13.02 -11.40 -7.77
CA PRO A 118 13.84 -11.50 -6.57
C PRO A 118 15.21 -10.83 -6.71
N GLN A 119 15.80 -10.81 -7.92
CA GLN A 119 17.03 -10.07 -8.19
C GLN A 119 16.80 -8.56 -8.03
N PHE A 120 15.71 -8.03 -8.58
CA PHE A 120 15.30 -6.63 -8.36
C PHE A 120 15.13 -6.30 -6.87
N LEU A 121 14.48 -7.16 -6.09
CA LEU A 121 14.29 -6.94 -4.65
C LEU A 121 15.60 -6.97 -3.85
N ARG A 122 16.66 -7.60 -4.39
CA ARG A 122 18.01 -7.63 -3.79
C ARG A 122 18.94 -6.55 -4.36
N SER A 123 18.48 -5.78 -5.35
CA SER A 123 19.29 -4.74 -5.97
C SER A 123 19.60 -3.60 -5.01
N ARG A 124 20.73 -2.94 -5.26
CA ARG A 124 21.16 -1.79 -4.46
C ARG A 124 20.17 -0.63 -4.62
N GLU A 125 19.71 -0.40 -5.83
CA GLU A 125 18.77 0.66 -6.19
C GLU A 125 17.44 0.51 -5.44
N TYR A 126 16.93 -0.72 -5.33
CA TYR A 126 15.73 -1.00 -4.55
C TYR A 126 15.97 -0.79 -3.04
N SER A 127 17.11 -1.24 -2.52
CA SER A 127 17.47 -1.00 -1.11
C SER A 127 17.58 0.49 -0.80
N GLU A 128 18.26 1.27 -1.64
CA GLU A 128 18.40 2.72 -1.51
C GLU A 128 17.04 3.43 -1.57
N LEU A 129 16.12 2.98 -2.43
CA LEU A 129 14.75 3.48 -2.45
C LEU A 129 14.03 3.19 -1.13
N CYS A 130 14.12 1.98 -0.61
CA CYS A 130 13.54 1.63 0.69
C CYS A 130 14.12 2.48 1.82
N ASP A 131 15.44 2.70 1.85
CA ASP A 131 16.11 3.53 2.84
C ASP A 131 15.69 5.00 2.74
N ALA A 132 15.60 5.53 1.51
CA ALA A 132 15.08 6.87 1.27
C ALA A 132 13.65 7.02 1.79
N LEU A 133 12.77 6.03 1.54
CA LEU A 133 11.40 6.03 2.06
C LEU A 133 11.36 5.97 3.60
N ARG A 134 12.20 5.13 4.22
CA ARG A 134 12.34 5.07 5.69
C ARG A 134 12.81 6.39 6.29
N SER A 135 13.75 7.07 5.62
CA SER A 135 14.31 8.36 6.08
C SER A 135 13.34 9.52 5.87
N ARG A 136 12.46 9.44 4.88
CA ARG A 136 11.51 10.50 4.54
C ARG A 136 10.52 10.74 5.68
N ARG A 137 10.06 9.66 6.30
CA ARG A 137 9.17 9.72 7.45
C ARG A 137 9.42 8.57 8.40
N GLU A 138 9.89 8.92 9.59
CA GLU A 138 9.93 8.01 10.71
C GLU A 138 8.57 8.03 11.41
N LEU A 139 7.89 6.88 11.41
CA LEU A 139 6.64 6.63 12.14
C LEU A 139 6.95 5.94 13.47
N PRO A 140 6.95 6.64 14.62
CA PRO A 140 7.16 6.03 15.93
C PRO A 140 6.18 4.88 16.19
N LEU A 141 6.55 3.91 17.04
CA LEU A 141 5.67 2.79 17.41
C LEU A 141 4.28 3.25 17.85
N ALA A 142 4.20 4.35 18.61
CA ALA A 142 2.93 4.94 19.01
C ALA A 142 2.04 5.27 17.80
N GLU A 143 2.58 5.89 16.75
CA GLU A 143 1.86 6.23 15.52
C GLU A 143 1.46 5.00 14.69
N VAL A 144 2.25 3.93 14.76
CA VAL A 144 1.90 2.64 14.15
C VAL A 144 0.69 2.02 14.84
N LEU A 145 0.53 2.26 16.14
CA LEU A 145 -0.51 1.67 16.99
C LEU A 145 -1.76 2.57 17.15
N VAL A 146 -1.79 3.75 16.53
CA VAL A 146 -2.92 4.69 16.60
C VAL A 146 -4.21 4.09 16.03
N ASP A 147 -4.10 3.38 14.91
CA ASP A 147 -5.27 2.82 14.21
C ASP A 147 -5.10 1.35 13.87
N ALA A 148 -6.22 0.66 13.68
CA ALA A 148 -6.25 -0.77 13.41
C ALA A 148 -5.59 -1.14 12.07
N ARG A 149 -5.63 -0.25 11.08
CA ARG A 149 -5.07 -0.49 9.75
C ARG A 149 -3.53 -0.49 9.80
N ARG A 150 -2.93 0.49 10.47
CA ARG A 150 -1.48 0.59 10.68
C ARG A 150 -0.99 -0.53 11.58
N THR A 151 -1.73 -0.81 12.66
CA THR A 151 -1.42 -1.91 13.58
C THR A 151 -1.37 -3.26 12.87
N GLN A 152 -2.18 -3.46 11.82
CA GLN A 152 -2.19 -4.70 11.04
C GLN A 152 -0.83 -4.99 10.36
N PHE A 153 -0.07 -3.95 9.97
CA PHE A 153 1.28 -4.15 9.42
C PHE A 153 2.24 -4.73 10.45
N LEU A 154 2.21 -4.21 11.68
CA LEU A 154 3.01 -4.73 12.78
C LEU A 154 2.55 -6.12 13.19
N MET A 155 1.24 -6.37 13.20
CA MET A 155 0.68 -7.70 13.48
C MET A 155 1.14 -8.74 12.46
N ARG A 156 1.09 -8.41 11.15
CA ARG A 156 1.59 -9.29 10.10
C ARG A 156 3.09 -9.58 10.27
N PHE A 157 3.86 -8.54 10.59
CA PHE A 157 5.29 -8.71 10.88
C PHE A 157 5.54 -9.64 12.07
N LEU A 158 4.76 -9.50 13.15
CA LEU A 158 4.85 -10.38 14.32
C LEU A 158 4.50 -11.82 13.99
N THR A 159 3.42 -12.08 13.26
CA THR A 159 3.04 -13.45 12.85
C THR A 159 4.16 -14.11 12.04
N ASP A 160 4.84 -13.35 11.18
CA ASP A 160 5.90 -13.89 10.32
C ASP A 160 7.24 -14.09 11.06
N GLN A 161 7.60 -13.21 12.02
CA GLN A 161 8.93 -13.17 12.63
C GLN A 161 8.98 -13.62 14.10
N PHE A 162 7.85 -13.62 14.79
CA PHE A 162 7.70 -13.97 16.21
C PHE A 162 6.44 -14.83 16.42
N PRO A 163 6.38 -16.02 15.79
CA PRO A 163 5.18 -16.86 15.85
C PRO A 163 4.82 -17.23 17.29
N GLY A 164 3.54 -17.09 17.65
CA GLY A 164 3.04 -17.37 18.99
C GLY A 164 3.14 -16.20 19.98
N GLU A 165 3.79 -15.09 19.61
CA GLU A 165 3.90 -13.89 20.45
C GLU A 165 2.87 -12.81 20.10
N GLU A 166 1.92 -13.08 19.20
CA GLU A 166 0.91 -12.11 18.79
C GLU A 166 -0.02 -11.68 19.93
N GLY A 167 -0.20 -12.57 20.92
CA GLY A 167 -0.97 -12.30 22.13
C GLY A 167 -0.50 -11.06 22.89
N ASN A 168 0.80 -10.74 22.83
CA ASN A 168 1.37 -9.53 23.44
C ASN A 168 0.80 -8.25 22.79
N LEU A 169 0.87 -8.14 21.46
CA LEU A 169 0.33 -6.98 20.75
C LEU A 169 -1.20 -6.90 20.89
N ARG A 170 -1.89 -8.04 20.81
CA ARG A 170 -3.35 -8.11 21.01
C ARG A 170 -3.75 -7.63 22.40
N PHE A 171 -3.03 -8.04 23.44
CA PHE A 171 -3.24 -7.57 24.80
C PHE A 171 -3.09 -6.05 24.90
N TRP A 172 -1.97 -5.51 24.41
CA TRP A 172 -1.70 -4.07 24.50
C TRP A 172 -2.80 -3.26 23.78
N VAL A 173 -3.14 -3.63 22.55
CA VAL A 173 -4.18 -2.97 21.75
C VAL A 173 -5.55 -3.09 22.40
N HIS A 174 -5.90 -4.26 22.95
CA HIS A 174 -7.19 -4.49 23.60
C HIS A 174 -7.35 -3.57 24.81
N VAL A 175 -6.31 -3.44 25.64
CA VAL A 175 -6.37 -2.55 26.80
C VAL A 175 -6.55 -1.09 26.35
N GLN A 176 -5.83 -0.62 25.33
CA GLN A 176 -5.93 0.76 24.84
C GLN A 176 -7.28 1.08 24.16
N THR A 177 -7.83 0.13 23.40
CA THR A 177 -8.99 0.40 22.53
C THR A 177 -10.34 -0.04 23.13
N ARG A 178 -10.32 -0.93 24.12
CA ARG A 178 -11.54 -1.47 24.74
C ARG A 178 -11.63 -1.14 26.23
N PHE A 179 -10.56 -1.39 26.98
CA PHE A 179 -10.60 -1.24 28.44
C PHE A 179 -10.49 0.24 28.88
N LEU A 180 -9.47 0.97 28.42
CA LEU A 180 -9.28 2.37 28.84
C LEU A 180 -10.48 3.28 28.48
N PRO A 181 -11.08 3.20 27.28
CA PRO A 181 -12.27 4.00 26.97
C PRO A 181 -13.47 3.69 27.87
N LEU A 182 -13.64 2.43 28.30
CA LEU A 182 -14.72 2.00 29.21
C LEU A 182 -14.64 2.72 30.57
N ILE A 183 -13.42 2.88 31.09
CA ILE A 183 -13.17 3.46 32.42
C ILE A 183 -12.95 4.98 32.41
N GLN A 184 -12.83 5.60 31.23
CA GLN A 184 -12.72 7.06 31.06
C GLN A 184 -14.07 7.79 31.20
N THR A 185 -15.16 7.04 31.43
CA THR A 185 -16.49 7.61 31.66
C THR A 185 -16.56 8.25 33.06
N THR A 186 -17.20 9.42 33.15
CA THR A 186 -17.32 10.19 34.41
C THR A 186 -18.55 9.82 35.24
N LEU A 187 -19.48 9.05 34.69
CA LEU A 187 -20.77 8.72 35.31
C LEU A 187 -20.75 7.30 35.87
N PHE A 188 -21.05 7.18 37.17
CA PHE A 188 -21.21 5.88 37.83
C PHE A 188 -22.57 5.24 37.52
N SER A 189 -22.56 3.95 37.18
CA SER A 189 -23.74 3.09 37.19
C SER A 189 -23.37 1.66 37.61
N VAL A 190 -24.33 0.93 38.17
CA VAL A 190 -24.15 -0.50 38.53
C VAL A 190 -23.83 -1.34 37.30
N ALA A 191 -24.49 -1.06 36.17
CA ALA A 191 -24.23 -1.73 34.89
C ALA A 191 -22.78 -1.51 34.42
N LEU A 192 -22.26 -0.28 34.53
CA LEU A 192 -20.87 0.05 34.18
C LEU A 192 -19.90 -0.71 35.09
N PHE A 193 -20.18 -0.79 36.39
CA PHE A 193 -19.35 -1.57 37.32
C PHE A 193 -19.26 -3.05 36.91
N GLU A 194 -20.40 -3.69 36.64
CA GLU A 194 -20.42 -5.09 36.20
C GLU A 194 -19.69 -5.29 34.87
N GLU A 195 -19.83 -4.34 33.93
CA GLU A 195 -19.16 -4.38 32.65
C GLU A 195 -17.63 -4.23 32.79
N VAL A 196 -17.17 -3.32 33.66
CA VAL A 196 -15.75 -3.18 33.99
C VAL A 196 -15.21 -4.46 34.61
N GLN A 197 -15.90 -5.03 35.60
CA GLN A 197 -15.48 -6.29 36.23
C GLN A 197 -15.44 -7.46 35.24
N ARG A 198 -16.43 -7.54 34.34
CA ARG A 198 -16.45 -8.53 33.25
C ARG A 198 -15.25 -8.36 32.32
N HIS A 199 -14.93 -7.12 31.93
CA HIS A 199 -13.77 -6.82 31.09
C HIS A 199 -12.44 -7.10 31.79
N VAL A 200 -12.31 -6.75 33.08
CA VAL A 200 -11.10 -7.05 33.86
C VAL A 200 -10.84 -8.56 33.89
N ARG A 201 -11.86 -9.36 34.22
CA ARG A 201 -11.74 -10.83 34.18
C ARG A 201 -11.42 -11.35 32.79
N HIS A 202 -12.08 -10.81 31.75
CA HIS A 202 -11.81 -11.20 30.37
C HIS A 202 -10.36 -10.94 29.98
N VAL A 203 -9.85 -9.73 30.22
CA VAL A 203 -8.47 -9.35 29.90
C VAL A 203 -7.47 -10.21 30.67
N PHE A 204 -7.68 -10.38 31.97
CA PHE A 204 -6.79 -11.17 32.82
C PHE A 204 -6.75 -12.64 32.37
N ASN A 205 -7.90 -13.31 32.23
CA ASN A 205 -7.94 -14.73 31.90
C ASN A 205 -7.44 -14.99 30.47
N ARG A 206 -7.84 -14.17 29.51
CA ARG A 206 -7.47 -14.34 28.10
C ARG A 206 -5.99 -14.11 27.85
N PHE A 207 -5.45 -13.00 28.37
CA PHE A 207 -4.10 -12.55 28.00
C PHE A 207 -3.05 -12.86 29.06
N LEU A 208 -3.38 -12.84 30.35
CA LEU A 208 -2.39 -13.01 31.43
C LEU A 208 -2.33 -14.43 31.98
N VAL A 209 -3.45 -15.16 32.01
CA VAL A 209 -3.48 -16.58 32.42
C VAL A 209 -3.29 -17.50 31.22
N GLY A 210 -3.93 -17.19 30.09
CA GLY A 210 -3.94 -18.05 28.90
C GLY A 210 -4.93 -19.21 29.01
N GLU A 211 -5.97 -19.07 29.83
CA GLU A 211 -7.03 -20.07 29.97
C GLU A 211 -7.97 -20.01 28.76
N GLY A 212 -7.78 -20.94 27.82
CA GLY A 212 -8.72 -21.22 26.74
C GLY A 212 -8.14 -22.24 25.75
N GLU A 213 -8.95 -23.21 25.29
CA GLU A 213 -8.55 -24.27 24.35
C GLU A 213 -8.09 -23.77 22.96
N ALA A 214 -8.03 -22.45 22.75
CA ALA A 214 -7.43 -21.77 21.60
C ALA A 214 -6.07 -21.11 21.93
N ALA A 215 -5.32 -21.68 22.90
CA ALA A 215 -4.18 -21.06 23.59
C ALA A 215 -2.86 -20.97 22.82
N GLU A 216 -2.78 -21.39 21.55
CA GLU A 216 -1.58 -21.12 20.75
C GLU A 216 -1.69 -19.69 20.16
N GLY A 217 -0.94 -18.74 20.73
CA GLY A 217 -0.80 -17.37 20.20
C GLY A 217 -1.78 -16.32 20.74
N SER A 218 -2.53 -16.62 21.80
CA SER A 218 -3.48 -15.68 22.44
C SER A 218 -2.91 -14.98 23.68
N ALA A 219 -2.05 -15.64 24.46
CA ALA A 219 -1.53 -15.12 25.71
C ALA A 219 -0.40 -14.10 25.52
N ALA A 220 -0.30 -13.14 26.43
CA ALA A 220 0.80 -12.18 26.52
C ALA A 220 2.00 -12.82 27.23
N THR A 221 2.83 -13.51 26.45
CA THR A 221 4.01 -14.26 26.92
C THR A 221 5.09 -13.37 27.54
N ARG A 222 5.14 -12.08 27.19
CA ARG A 222 6.16 -11.12 27.67
C ARG A 222 5.85 -10.53 29.04
N VAL A 223 4.66 -10.76 29.58
CA VAL A 223 4.32 -10.34 30.94
C VAL A 223 4.82 -11.40 31.93
N SER A 224 5.76 -11.02 32.79
CA SER A 224 6.35 -11.91 33.79
C SER A 224 5.34 -12.35 34.85
N GLU A 225 5.59 -13.52 35.44
CA GLU A 225 4.73 -14.08 36.49
C GLU A 225 4.60 -13.17 37.72
N THR A 226 5.67 -12.42 38.06
CA THR A 226 5.64 -11.44 39.15
C THR A 226 4.64 -10.32 38.88
N VAL A 227 4.61 -9.80 37.65
CA VAL A 227 3.66 -8.75 37.23
C VAL A 227 2.24 -9.30 37.14
N ARG A 228 2.05 -10.55 36.70
CA ARG A 228 0.73 -11.21 36.68
C ARG A 228 0.15 -11.31 38.08
N ARG A 229 0.95 -11.78 39.06
CA ARG A 229 0.53 -11.88 40.47
C ARG A 229 0.22 -10.52 41.08
N ALA A 230 1.06 -9.52 40.83
CA ALA A 230 0.82 -8.15 41.30
C ALA A 230 -0.48 -7.56 40.72
N THR A 231 -0.74 -7.83 39.42
CA THR A 231 -1.99 -7.42 38.76
C THR A 231 -3.19 -8.09 39.41
N LEU A 232 -3.12 -9.40 39.69
CA LEU A 232 -4.18 -10.14 40.37
C LEU A 232 -4.46 -9.59 41.78
N GLN A 233 -3.41 -9.34 42.56
CA GLN A 233 -3.53 -8.73 43.88
C GLN A 233 -4.22 -7.35 43.81
N GLN A 234 -3.88 -6.55 42.80
CA GLN A 234 -4.53 -5.26 42.59
C GLN A 234 -6.00 -5.39 42.18
N ILE A 235 -6.36 -6.39 41.36
CA ILE A 235 -7.76 -6.73 41.06
C ILE A 235 -8.52 -7.06 42.34
N MET A 236 -7.98 -7.96 43.18
CA MET A 236 -8.61 -8.37 44.44
C MET A 236 -8.79 -7.19 45.39
N LYS A 237 -7.78 -6.30 45.49
CA LYS A 237 -7.87 -5.08 46.29
C LYS A 237 -9.00 -4.18 45.82
N LEU A 238 -9.09 -3.90 44.52
CA LEU A 238 -10.13 -3.03 43.95
C LEU A 238 -11.55 -3.59 44.08
N GLN A 239 -11.72 -4.90 44.30
CA GLN A 239 -13.01 -5.52 44.60
C GLN A 239 -13.49 -5.24 46.02
N SER A 240 -12.58 -4.99 46.96
CA SER A 240 -12.89 -4.68 48.37
C SER A 240 -13.15 -3.19 48.63
N GLU A 241 -12.88 -2.34 47.64
CA GLU A 241 -12.90 -0.88 47.77
C GLU A 241 -14.14 -0.27 47.07
N PRO A 242 -14.61 0.92 47.48
CA PRO A 242 -15.71 1.59 46.80
C PRO A 242 -15.37 1.85 45.34
N PHE A 243 -16.32 1.52 44.45
CA PHE A 243 -16.11 1.57 43.02
C PHE A 243 -15.87 3.01 42.54
N SER A 244 -14.84 3.17 41.73
CA SER A 244 -14.53 4.41 41.02
C SER A 244 -13.77 4.04 39.74
N PRO A 245 -14.32 4.31 38.53
CA PRO A 245 -13.70 3.94 37.26
C PRO A 245 -12.25 4.44 37.09
N PRO A 246 -11.89 5.68 37.48
CA PRO A 246 -10.51 6.16 37.38
C PRO A 246 -9.47 5.32 38.13
N ARG A 247 -9.86 4.59 39.20
CA ARG A 247 -8.93 3.72 39.95
C ARG A 247 -8.43 2.54 39.13
N TYR A 248 -9.18 2.14 38.10
CA TYR A 248 -8.83 1.03 37.22
C TYR A 248 -7.84 1.45 36.11
N ALA A 249 -7.54 2.75 35.95
CA ALA A 249 -6.70 3.26 34.88
C ALA A 249 -5.28 2.67 34.85
N ASN A 250 -4.73 2.39 36.03
CA ASN A 250 -3.38 1.84 36.16
C ASN A 250 -3.35 0.32 36.34
N LEU A 251 -4.51 -0.36 36.27
CA LEU A 251 -4.62 -1.78 36.62
C LEU A 251 -3.69 -2.67 35.80
N PHE A 252 -3.64 -2.45 34.49
CA PHE A 252 -2.83 -3.24 33.57
C PHE A 252 -1.54 -2.53 33.15
N ARG A 253 -1.20 -1.39 33.78
CA ARG A 253 -0.12 -0.51 33.31
C ARG A 253 1.24 -1.19 33.31
N ALA A 254 1.63 -1.80 34.43
CA ALA A 254 2.89 -2.53 34.52
C ALA A 254 2.99 -3.68 33.50
N ALA A 255 1.89 -4.38 33.23
CA ALA A 255 1.85 -5.42 32.22
C ALA A 255 1.97 -4.85 30.79
N GLN A 256 1.31 -3.71 30.52
CA GLN A 256 1.45 -3.00 29.24
C GLN A 256 2.86 -2.47 29.04
N ASP A 257 3.53 -2.01 30.11
CA ASP A 257 4.89 -1.47 30.04
C ASP A 257 5.89 -2.58 29.66
N CYS A 258 5.76 -3.79 30.20
CA CYS A 258 6.59 -4.94 29.76
C CYS A 258 6.42 -5.25 28.26
N VAL A 259 5.18 -5.25 27.78
CA VAL A 259 4.90 -5.50 26.35
C VAL A 259 5.40 -4.33 25.49
N TRP A 260 5.22 -3.09 25.95
CA TRP A 260 5.66 -1.90 25.25
C TRP A 260 7.19 -1.87 25.11
N GLU A 261 7.92 -2.16 26.17
CA GLU A 261 9.38 -2.23 26.16
C GLU A 261 9.87 -3.26 25.15
N TRP A 262 9.31 -4.47 25.17
CA TRP A 262 9.61 -5.51 24.19
C TRP A 262 9.27 -5.08 22.75
N LEU A 263 8.09 -4.50 22.53
CA LEU A 263 7.71 -4.00 21.21
C LEU A 263 8.69 -2.93 20.73
N GLN A 264 9.13 -2.02 21.58
CA GLN A 264 10.00 -0.90 21.23
C GLN A 264 11.44 -1.34 20.94
N THR A 265 11.96 -2.29 21.72
CA THR A 265 13.37 -2.70 21.70
C THR A 265 13.63 -3.85 20.72
N ASP A 266 12.83 -4.92 20.78
CA ASP A 266 13.08 -6.15 20.05
C ASP A 266 12.34 -6.24 18.71
N VAL A 267 11.11 -5.70 18.66
CA VAL A 267 10.22 -5.84 17.49
C VAL A 267 10.33 -4.65 16.56
N TYR A 268 10.13 -3.44 17.07
CA TYR A 268 9.95 -2.22 16.27
C TYR A 268 11.20 -1.89 15.44
N GLN A 269 12.40 -2.11 15.97
CA GLN A 269 13.64 -1.91 15.21
C GLN A 269 13.73 -2.84 14.00
N LYS A 270 13.35 -4.11 14.15
CA LYS A 270 13.32 -5.07 13.05
C LYS A 270 12.17 -4.77 12.08
N PHE A 271 11.01 -4.37 12.60
CA PHE A 271 9.88 -3.95 11.80
C PHE A 271 10.23 -2.76 10.91
N ARG A 272 10.93 -1.74 11.43
CA ARG A 272 11.40 -0.57 10.68
C ARG A 272 12.26 -0.96 9.47
N MET A 273 13.04 -2.03 9.60
CA MET A 273 13.87 -2.54 8.50
C MET A 273 13.10 -3.43 7.52
N SER A 274 11.89 -3.88 7.86
CA SER A 274 11.06 -4.71 6.99
C SER A 274 10.47 -3.95 5.80
N SER A 275 10.09 -4.69 4.75
CA SER A 275 9.31 -4.14 3.62
C SER A 275 7.91 -3.70 4.04
N LEU A 276 7.32 -4.31 5.07
CA LEU A 276 6.00 -3.94 5.60
C LEU A 276 5.99 -2.51 6.14
N TYR A 277 7.07 -2.06 6.78
CA TYR A 277 7.20 -0.68 7.23
C TYR A 277 7.29 0.30 6.06
N VAL A 278 8.02 -0.04 5.00
CA VAL A 278 8.09 0.79 3.79
C VAL A 278 6.70 0.97 3.17
N VAL A 279 5.92 -0.12 3.07
CA VAL A 279 4.54 -0.05 2.58
C VAL A 279 3.66 0.81 3.50
N LEU A 280 3.81 0.68 4.81
CA LEU A 280 3.08 1.49 5.79
C LEU A 280 3.39 3.00 5.61
N VAL A 281 4.66 3.36 5.44
CA VAL A 281 5.07 4.76 5.20
C VAL A 281 4.44 5.30 3.93
N VAL A 282 4.51 4.55 2.83
CA VAL A 282 3.90 4.94 1.55
C VAL A 282 2.38 5.10 1.69
N GLU A 283 1.69 4.14 2.30
CA GLU A 283 0.24 4.23 2.50
C GLU A 283 -0.15 5.42 3.40
N THR A 284 0.68 5.76 4.39
CA THR A 284 0.42 6.90 5.27
C THR A 284 0.58 8.23 4.53
N GLU A 285 1.64 8.37 3.73
CA GLU A 285 1.84 9.55 2.88
C GLU A 285 0.73 9.69 1.84
N ASP A 286 0.33 8.59 1.19
CA ASP A 286 -0.76 8.60 0.20
C ASP A 286 -2.07 9.08 0.83
N LEU A 287 -2.44 8.55 2.00
CA LEU A 287 -3.65 8.97 2.72
C LEU A 287 -3.63 10.46 3.10
N GLU A 288 -2.48 10.99 3.51
CA GLU A 288 -2.36 12.40 3.87
C GLU A 288 -2.43 13.32 2.65
N THR A 289 -1.79 12.95 1.55
CA THR A 289 -1.91 13.70 0.29
C THR A 289 -3.36 13.70 -0.21
N ASP A 290 -4.05 12.56 -0.15
CA ASP A 290 -5.47 12.47 -0.52
C ASP A 290 -6.35 13.36 0.36
N GLN A 291 -6.11 13.38 1.67
CA GLN A 291 -6.85 14.27 2.59
C GLN A 291 -6.60 15.75 2.27
N GLN A 292 -5.36 16.13 1.98
CA GLN A 292 -5.03 17.50 1.56
C GLN A 292 -5.74 17.88 0.26
N LEU A 293 -5.76 16.97 -0.72
CA LEU A 293 -6.46 17.18 -1.99
C LEU A 293 -7.97 17.31 -1.80
N ARG A 294 -8.58 16.51 -0.93
CA ARG A 294 -10.01 16.63 -0.57
C ARG A 294 -10.31 17.99 0.05
N ARG A 295 -9.52 18.43 1.03
CA ARG A 295 -9.65 19.76 1.65
C ARG A 295 -9.52 20.89 0.63
N LEU A 296 -8.57 20.79 -0.29
CA LEU A 296 -8.40 21.76 -1.38
C LEU A 296 -9.59 21.75 -2.33
N SER A 297 -10.09 20.57 -2.70
CA SER A 297 -11.30 20.42 -3.53
C SER A 297 -12.52 21.04 -2.86
N GLU A 298 -12.74 20.76 -1.58
CA GLU A 298 -13.81 21.36 -0.76
C GLU A 298 -13.67 22.88 -0.69
N HIS A 299 -12.46 23.40 -0.51
CA HIS A 299 -12.21 24.85 -0.50
C HIS A 299 -12.53 25.50 -1.85
N VAL A 300 -12.12 24.88 -2.96
CA VAL A 300 -12.45 25.36 -4.32
C VAL A 300 -13.96 25.30 -4.56
N GLN A 301 -14.64 24.22 -4.16
CA GLN A 301 -16.10 24.12 -4.28
C GLN A 301 -16.81 25.16 -3.40
N ALA A 302 -16.33 25.40 -2.18
CA ALA A 302 -16.89 26.40 -1.27
C ALA A 302 -16.70 27.83 -1.81
N THR A 303 -15.54 28.15 -2.40
CA THR A 303 -15.29 29.45 -3.03
C THR A 303 -16.11 29.64 -4.30
N VAL A 304 -16.27 28.60 -5.14
CA VAL A 304 -17.18 28.63 -6.29
C VAL A 304 -18.62 28.83 -5.84
N LYS A 305 -19.09 28.09 -4.82
CA LYS A 305 -20.44 28.27 -4.24
C LYS A 305 -20.64 29.68 -3.69
N LYS A 306 -19.71 30.22 -2.89
CA LYS A 306 -19.76 31.61 -2.38
C LYS A 306 -19.78 32.66 -3.49
N SER A 307 -19.01 32.43 -4.56
CA SER A 307 -19.03 33.33 -5.73
C SER A 307 -20.33 33.23 -6.54
N ALA A 308 -20.98 32.06 -6.53
CA ALA A 308 -22.28 31.86 -7.13
C ALA A 308 -23.41 32.47 -6.28
N THR A 309 -23.38 32.34 -4.94
CA THR A 309 -24.34 33.01 -4.05
C THR A 309 -24.18 34.53 -4.08
N MET A 310 -22.95 35.07 -4.07
CA MET A 310 -22.74 36.52 -4.25
C MET A 310 -23.20 37.02 -5.63
N ARG A 311 -23.10 36.20 -6.68
CA ARG A 311 -23.69 36.54 -7.99
C ARG A 311 -25.20 36.45 -7.98
N HIS A 312 -25.78 35.52 -7.23
CA HIS A 312 -27.23 35.40 -7.11
C HIS A 312 -27.81 36.57 -6.31
N GLU A 313 -27.19 36.98 -5.20
CA GLU A 313 -27.57 38.17 -4.43
C GLU A 313 -27.45 39.45 -5.27
N ARG A 314 -26.36 39.60 -6.05
CA ARG A 314 -26.20 40.76 -6.95
C ARG A 314 -27.12 40.75 -8.18
N GLN A 315 -27.74 39.61 -8.53
CA GLN A 315 -28.73 39.52 -9.60
C GLN A 315 -30.17 39.67 -9.08
N SER A 316 -30.41 39.45 -7.79
CA SER A 316 -31.70 39.69 -7.14
C SER A 316 -32.00 41.17 -6.92
N GLU A 317 -31.00 42.06 -6.98
CA GLU A 317 -31.19 43.51 -6.80
C GLU A 317 -31.23 44.33 -8.09
N THR A 318 -31.14 43.75 -9.29
CA THR A 318 -31.32 44.56 -10.51
C THR A 318 -31.53 43.73 -11.77
N ILE A 319 -32.69 43.88 -12.40
CA ILE A 319 -32.94 43.60 -13.82
C ILE A 319 -33.83 44.76 -14.34
N PRO A 320 -33.71 45.25 -15.60
CA PRO A 320 -32.88 44.79 -16.72
C PRO A 320 -32.05 45.90 -17.43
N LYS A 321 -30.96 45.52 -18.11
CA LYS A 321 -30.83 45.63 -19.58
C LYS A 321 -29.40 45.36 -20.08
N LEU A 322 -29.35 44.54 -21.13
CA LEU A 322 -28.42 44.47 -22.25
C LEU A 322 -26.90 44.19 -22.03
N ALA A 323 -26.52 43.06 -22.62
CA ALA A 323 -25.39 42.91 -23.54
C ALA A 323 -23.96 42.79 -22.97
N ARG A 324 -23.51 41.54 -22.94
CA ARG A 324 -22.31 41.08 -23.67
C ARG A 324 -20.98 41.72 -23.24
N ARG A 325 -20.51 41.37 -22.04
CA ARG A 325 -19.07 41.32 -21.74
C ARG A 325 -18.73 39.96 -21.13
N LYS A 326 -18.22 39.06 -22.00
CA LYS A 326 -17.53 37.83 -21.58
C LYS A 326 -16.41 38.23 -20.64
N SER A 327 -16.43 37.68 -19.43
CA SER A 327 -15.65 38.13 -18.30
C SER A 327 -14.18 37.68 -18.40
N GLU A 328 -13.25 38.63 -18.26
CA GLU A 328 -11.80 38.43 -18.14
C GLU A 328 -11.40 37.47 -17.01
N ALA A 329 -12.32 37.18 -16.08
CA ALA A 329 -12.14 36.20 -15.01
C ALA A 329 -12.00 34.75 -15.51
N GLN A 330 -12.61 34.38 -16.64
CA GLN A 330 -12.42 33.04 -17.24
C GLN A 330 -11.09 32.90 -17.98
N LEU A 331 -10.51 34.00 -18.48
CA LEU A 331 -9.22 34.00 -19.18
C LEU A 331 -8.04 33.93 -18.20
N LYS A 332 -8.12 34.57 -17.02
CA LYS A 332 -7.08 34.46 -15.98
C LYS A 332 -7.00 33.08 -15.35
N ALA A 333 -8.09 32.31 -15.29
CA ALA A 333 -8.07 30.93 -14.81
C ALA A 333 -7.36 29.96 -15.78
N ASN A 334 -7.40 30.23 -17.09
CA ASN A 334 -6.76 29.39 -18.11
C ASN A 334 -5.31 29.82 -18.43
N ALA A 335 -4.90 31.04 -18.08
CA ALA A 335 -3.55 31.55 -18.36
C ALA A 335 -2.46 31.09 -17.36
N VAL A 336 -2.83 30.54 -16.20
CA VAL A 336 -1.86 30.05 -15.19
C VAL A 336 -1.35 28.64 -15.50
N LEU A 337 -1.94 27.93 -16.48
CA LEU A 337 -1.61 26.54 -16.80
C LEU A 337 -0.47 26.31 -17.83
N PRO A 338 -0.10 27.22 -18.77
CA PRO A 338 0.97 26.92 -19.73
C PRO A 338 2.37 27.44 -19.36
N ALA A 339 2.51 28.34 -18.38
CA ALA A 339 3.77 29.08 -18.15
C ALA A 339 4.86 28.35 -17.33
N LEU A 340 4.69 27.05 -17.03
CA LEU A 340 5.69 26.24 -16.31
C LEU A 340 6.46 25.25 -17.20
N VAL A 341 6.25 25.27 -18.51
CA VAL A 341 6.82 24.26 -19.44
C VAL A 341 8.09 24.72 -20.15
N LYS A 342 8.60 25.92 -19.91
CA LYS A 342 9.82 26.40 -20.60
C LYS A 342 10.77 27.11 -19.67
N MET A 343 11.81 26.41 -19.19
CA MET A 343 13.23 26.82 -19.23
C MET A 343 14.17 25.76 -18.59
N PRO A 344 15.48 25.77 -18.91
CA PRO A 344 16.28 24.55 -19.07
C PRO A 344 17.38 24.30 -17.99
N ILE A 345 17.80 23.02 -17.91
CA ILE A 345 19.14 22.47 -17.57
C ILE A 345 19.68 22.55 -16.10
N LYS A 346 20.09 21.35 -15.64
CA LYS A 346 21.07 20.96 -14.57
C LYS A 346 20.79 21.34 -13.12
N ARG A 347 20.20 20.44 -12.31
CA ARG A 347 20.26 20.43 -10.83
C ARG A 347 20.08 19.00 -10.22
N PRO A 348 20.58 18.75 -8.98
CA PRO A 348 20.95 17.43 -8.47
C PRO A 348 19.80 16.60 -7.89
N MET A 349 20.06 15.30 -7.69
CA MET A 349 19.11 14.21 -7.38
C MET A 349 18.15 14.43 -6.20
N SER A 350 18.41 15.37 -5.28
CA SER A 350 17.53 15.65 -4.13
C SER A 350 16.25 16.42 -4.50
N CYS A 351 16.22 17.12 -5.63
CA CYS A 351 15.00 17.83 -6.08
C CYS A 351 14.02 16.95 -6.87
N PHE A 352 14.44 15.78 -7.35
CA PHE A 352 13.58 14.89 -8.15
C PHE A 352 12.46 14.23 -7.32
N ALA A 353 12.68 13.96 -6.03
CA ALA A 353 11.65 13.39 -5.16
C ALA A 353 10.51 14.38 -4.85
N LEU A 354 10.80 15.68 -4.82
CA LEU A 354 9.84 16.74 -4.46
C LEU A 354 8.94 17.17 -5.63
N GLU A 355 9.40 17.12 -6.89
CA GLU A 355 8.54 17.40 -8.04
C GLU A 355 7.67 16.21 -8.48
N MET A 356 8.04 14.99 -8.10
CA MET A 356 7.37 13.75 -8.53
C MET A 356 6.14 13.41 -7.69
N SER A 357 6.06 13.84 -6.42
CA SER A 357 4.89 13.57 -5.56
C SER A 357 3.65 14.38 -5.96
N GLY A 358 3.82 15.60 -6.49
CA GLY A 358 2.70 16.50 -6.80
C GLY A 358 2.22 16.47 -8.27
N LYS A 359 3.09 16.13 -9.23
CA LYS A 359 2.75 16.17 -10.67
C LYS A 359 2.24 14.83 -11.22
N LEU A 360 2.55 13.69 -10.59
CA LEU A 360 2.11 12.36 -11.03
C LEU A 360 0.68 12.00 -10.60
N GLN A 361 0.16 12.54 -9.48
CA GLN A 361 -1.24 12.34 -9.08
C GLN A 361 -2.24 12.98 -10.06
N ARG A 362 -1.88 14.04 -10.80
CA ARG A 362 -2.79 14.72 -11.73
C ARG A 362 -3.01 14.00 -13.06
N LYS A 363 -2.13 13.08 -13.47
CA LYS A 363 -2.34 12.30 -14.70
C LYS A 363 -2.96 10.92 -14.45
N LEU A 364 -2.98 10.44 -13.21
CA LEU A 364 -3.55 9.12 -12.87
C LEU A 364 -5.08 9.14 -12.63
N ILE A 365 -5.66 10.28 -12.21
CA ILE A 365 -7.09 10.35 -11.87
C ILE A 365 -7.99 10.73 -13.06
N GLN A 366 -7.43 11.22 -14.18
CA GLN A 366 -8.23 11.57 -15.38
C GLN A 366 -8.35 10.45 -16.43
N ARG A 367 -7.82 9.24 -16.18
CA ARG A 367 -7.91 8.13 -17.17
C ARG A 367 -8.39 6.78 -16.66
N THR A 368 -8.80 6.67 -15.40
CA THR A 368 -9.45 5.47 -14.87
C THR A 368 -10.45 5.86 -13.79
N TRP A 369 -11.58 6.39 -14.25
CA TRP A 369 -12.89 5.85 -13.86
C TRP A 369 -13.44 5.12 -15.09
#